data_AF-A0A533Z9L5-F1
#
_entry.id   AF-A0A533Z9L5-F1
#
_cell.length_a   1.000
_cell.length_b   1.000
_cell.length_c   1.000
_cell.angle_alpha   90.00
_cell.angle_beta   90.00
_cell.angle_gamma   90.00
#
_symmetry.space_group_name_H-M   'P 1'
#
loop_
_entity.id
_entity.type
_entity.pdbx_description
1 polymer ?
#
loop_
_entity_poly.entity_id
_entity_poly.type
_entity_poly.pdbx_seq_one_letter_code
_entity_poly.pdbx_strand_id
1 'polypeptide(L)' 'MTLTTYFVREIGRGAFSRSFRLPSNVDPNKVSASYKQGVLTIELPKREEAKPRRITIETQ' A
#
# COMPACT_ATOMS: atom_id res chain seq x y z
N MET A 1 -28.42 14.68 -15.39
CA MET A 1 -29.00 13.59 -14.57
C MET A 1 -29.32 12.44 -15.53
N THR A 2 -28.38 11.53 -15.73
CA THR A 2 -28.52 10.42 -16.69
C THR A 2 -29.16 9.24 -15.97
N LEU A 3 -30.40 8.91 -16.31
CA LEU A 3 -31.11 7.74 -15.81
C LEU A 3 -30.64 6.51 -16.58
N THR A 4 -29.63 5.82 -16.04
CA THR A 4 -29.18 4.53 -16.58
C THR A 4 -30.01 3.42 -15.93
N THR A 5 -30.97 2.86 -16.66
CA THR A 5 -31.80 1.76 -16.18
C THR A 5 -31.10 0.42 -16.43
N TYR A 6 -30.85 -0.34 -15.37
CA TYR A 6 -30.24 -1.67 -15.42
C TYR A 6 -31.29 -2.75 -15.15
N PHE A 7 -31.22 -3.90 -15.83
CA PHE A 7 -32.04 -5.09 -15.48
C PHE A 7 -31.49 -5.81 -14.24
N VAL A 8 -30.16 -5.95 -14.14
CA VAL A 8 -29.43 -6.45 -12.95
C VAL A 8 -28.12 -5.67 -12.82
N ARG A 9 -27.68 -5.43 -11.58
CA ARG A 9 -26.41 -4.74 -11.27
C ARG A 9 -25.68 -5.46 -10.14
N GLU A 10 -24.58 -6.12 -10.47
CA GLU A 10 -23.80 -6.93 -9.52
C GLU A 10 -22.57 -6.18 -8.98
N ILE A 11 -21.99 -5.28 -9.77
CA ILE A 11 -20.78 -4.54 -9.41
C ILE A 11 -21.16 -3.27 -8.63
N GLY A 12 -20.70 -3.19 -7.38
CA GLY A 12 -20.80 -2.00 -6.56
C GLY A 12 -20.09 -0.81 -7.20
N ARG A 13 -20.71 0.38 -7.13
CA ARG A 13 -20.06 1.66 -7.42
C ARG A 13 -20.33 2.61 -6.29
N GLY A 14 -19.38 3.49 -6.02
CA GLY A 14 -19.46 4.48 -4.94
C GLY A 14 -18.05 4.95 -4.59
N ALA A 15 -17.97 5.90 -3.67
CA ALA A 15 -16.69 6.26 -3.07
C ALA A 15 -16.13 5.07 -2.28
N PHE A 16 -14.80 4.92 -2.30
CA PHE A 16 -14.09 3.89 -1.56
C PHE A 16 -12.94 4.52 -0.77
N SER A 17 -12.76 4.09 0.47
CA SER A 17 -11.65 4.52 1.34
C SER A 17 -11.21 3.36 2.21
N ARG A 18 -9.89 3.24 2.42
CA ARG A 18 -9.27 2.33 3.39
C ARG A 18 -8.06 3.00 4.03
N SER A 19 -7.81 2.63 5.28
CA SER A 19 -6.65 3.08 6.04
C SER A 19 -5.91 1.88 6.61
N PHE A 20 -4.59 1.94 6.59
CA PHE A 20 -3.70 0.88 7.08
C PHE A 20 -2.76 1.45 8.12
N ARG A 21 -2.48 0.68 9.18
CA ARG A 21 -1.40 1.01 10.12
C ARG A 21 -0.08 0.51 9.53
N LEU A 22 0.87 1.41 9.36
CA LEU A 22 2.18 1.09 8.84
C LEU A 22 3.17 0.81 9.98
N PRO A 23 4.14 -0.09 9.77
CA PRO A 23 5.28 -0.22 10.67
C PRO A 23 6.05 1.09 10.80
N SER A 24 6.67 1.31 11.95
CA SER A 24 7.43 2.54 12.24
C SER A 24 8.64 2.73 11.34
N ASN A 25 9.13 1.69 10.68
CA ASN A 25 10.34 1.69 9.86
C ASN A 25 10.10 2.00 8.38
N VAL A 26 8.94 2.53 7.99
CA VAL A 26 8.68 3.00 6.61
C VAL A 26 9.23 4.43 6.43
N ASP A 27 9.85 4.70 5.27
CA ASP A 27 10.24 6.05 4.85
C ASP A 27 9.09 6.73 4.09
N PRO A 28 8.37 7.71 4.71
CA PRO A 28 7.23 8.36 4.07
C PRO A 28 7.63 9.27 2.90
N ASN A 29 8.90 9.68 2.82
CA ASN A 29 9.38 10.59 1.78
C ASN A 29 9.66 9.90 0.45
N LYS A 30 9.65 8.56 0.42
CA LYS A 30 9.99 7.74 -0.75
C LYS A 30 8.86 6.82 -1.18
N VAL A 31 7.62 7.15 -0.80
CA VAL A 31 6.43 6.39 -1.19
C VAL A 31 6.16 6.59 -2.67
N SER A 32 5.88 5.50 -3.38
CA SER A 32 5.45 5.53 -4.78
C SER A 32 4.13 4.77 -4.95
N ALA A 33 3.41 5.07 -6.02
CA ALA A 33 2.17 4.38 -6.37
C ALA A 33 2.06 4.19 -7.88
N SER A 34 1.48 3.06 -8.29
CA SER A 34 1.16 2.76 -9.69
C SER A 34 -0.23 2.15 -9.80
N TYR A 35 -0.93 2.45 -10.90
CA TYR A 35 -2.24 1.89 -11.19
C TYR A 35 -2.22 1.22 -12.56
N LYS A 36 -2.43 -0.09 -12.57
CA LYS A 36 -2.37 -0.89 -13.80
C LYS A 36 -3.42 -1.99 -13.75
N GLN A 37 -4.20 -2.10 -14.83
CA GLN A 37 -5.20 -3.17 -15.03
C GLN A 37 -6.18 -3.34 -13.85
N GLY A 38 -6.64 -2.23 -13.26
CA GLY A 38 -7.60 -2.26 -12.17
C GLY A 38 -6.99 -2.44 -10.77
N VAL A 39 -5.66 -2.49 -10.66
CA VAL A 39 -4.96 -2.69 -9.38
C VAL A 39 -4.14 -1.44 -9.04
N LEU A 40 -4.36 -0.90 -7.84
CA LEU A 40 -3.53 0.13 -7.23
C LEU A 40 -2.44 -0.54 -6.39
N THR A 41 -1.19 -0.38 -6.81
CA THR A 41 0.00 -0.83 -6.09
C THR A 41 0.64 0.37 -5.38
N ILE A 42 0.90 0.24 -4.09
CA ILE A 42 1.57 1.26 -3.26
C ILE A 42 2.88 0.66 -2.75
N GLU A 43 4.01 1.27 -3.08
CA GLU A 43 5.33 0.83 -2.60
C GLU A 43 5.80 1.71 -1.45
N LEU A 44 6.13 1.06 -0.33
CA LEU A 44 6.51 1.68 0.93
C LEU A 44 7.92 1.20 1.30
N PRO A 45 8.98 1.94 0.94
CA PRO A 45 10.34 1.53 1.25
C PRO A 45 10.58 1.58 2.76
N LYS A 46 11.39 0.64 3.25
CA LYS A 46 11.90 0.69 4.62
C LYS A 46 12.98 1.74 4.74
N ARG A 47 13.09 2.36 5.90
CA ARG A 47 14.21 3.22 6.28
C ARG A 47 15.52 2.44 6.25
N GLU A 48 16.57 3.13 5.83
CA GLU A 48 17.92 2.56 5.73
C GLU A 48 18.44 2.09 7.09
N GLU A 49 18.10 2.78 8.19
CA GLU A 49 18.50 2.41 9.54
C GLU A 49 17.81 1.12 10.05
N ALA A 50 16.73 0.70 9.39
CA ALA A 50 16.01 -0.53 9.72
C ALA A 50 16.58 -1.77 9.02
N LYS A 51 17.67 -1.63 8.26
CA LYS A 51 18.40 -2.78 7.73
C LYS A 51 18.99 -3.58 8.90
N PRO A 52 18.83 -4.92 8.91
CA PRO A 52 19.33 -5.76 9.99
C PRO A 52 20.84 -5.60 10.12
N ARG A 53 21.31 -5.22 11.32
CA ARG A 53 22.74 -5.17 11.64
C ARG A 53 23.21 -6.59 11.94
N ARG A 54 24.28 -7.02 11.27
CA ARG A 54 24.95 -8.29 11.60
C ARG A 54 25.68 -8.09 12.93
N ILE A 55 25.27 -8.83 13.96
CA ILE A 55 25.98 -8.87 15.24
C ILE A 55 26.92 -10.08 15.17
N THR A 56 28.23 -9.83 15.17
CA THR A 56 29.24 -10.89 15.32
C THR A 56 29.33 -11.24 16.79
N ILE A 57 29.17 -12.52 17.14
CA ILE A 57 29.42 -13.01 18.50
C ILE A 57 30.88 -13.43 18.56
N GLU A 58 31.68 -12.77 19.40
CA GLU A 58 33.05 -13.18 19.71
C GLU A 58 33.03 -14.09 20.95
N THR A 59 33.62 -15.28 20.83
CA THR A 59 33.82 -16.23 21.94
C THR A 59 35.27 -16.19 22.38
N GLN A 60 35.50 -16.18 23.70
CA GLN A 60 36.82 -16.32 24.33
C GLN A 60 37.28 -17.78 24.34
#